data_AF-A0A1N7D7T3-F1
#
_entry.id   AF-A0A1N7D7T3-F1
#
_cell.length_a   1.000
_cell.length_b   1.000
_cell.length_c   1.000
_cell.angle_alpha   90.00
_cell.angle_beta   90.00
_cell.angle_gamma   90.00
#
_symmetry.space_group_name_H-M   'P 1'
#
loop_
_entity.id
_entity.type
_entity.pdbx_description
1 polymer ?
#
loop_
_entity_poly.entity_id
_entity_poly.type
_entity_poly.pdbx_seq_one_letter_code
_entity_poly.pdbx_strand_id
1 'polypeptide(L)'
;MKIYHLITATATALLLLTTAPAQANQAKFKKIERELKQCSKDARGSYVYGSCVIGAVDDYRKLMNASKRSKLKQAERACAIKAAREESNFDYDHDTYGLESLSNAGRIGAAECQLKAARRIAKQR
;
A
#
# COMPACT_ATOMS: atom_id res chain seq x y z
N MET A 1 -15.07 -55.47 -5.29
CA MET A 1 -15.38 -54.03 -5.34
C MET A 1 -14.25 -53.24 -4.69
N LYS A 2 -13.51 -52.44 -5.45
CA LYS A 2 -12.41 -51.57 -4.95
C LYS A 2 -12.56 -50.18 -5.58
N ILE A 3 -13.26 -49.28 -4.92
CA ILE A 3 -13.46 -47.88 -5.36
C ILE A 3 -13.28 -46.96 -4.15
N TYR A 4 -12.08 -46.84 -3.59
CA TYR A 4 -11.89 -45.94 -2.43
C TYR A 4 -10.54 -45.20 -2.36
N HIS A 5 -9.83 -44.97 -3.48
CA HIS A 5 -8.54 -44.27 -3.42
C HIS A 5 -8.34 -43.10 -4.39
N LEU A 6 -9.37 -42.70 -5.16
CA LEU A 6 -9.23 -41.66 -6.19
C LEU A 6 -9.79 -40.28 -5.80
N ILE A 7 -10.38 -40.11 -4.61
CA ILE A 7 -11.06 -38.85 -4.23
C ILE A 7 -10.18 -37.94 -3.35
N THR A 8 -9.09 -38.44 -2.75
CA THR A 8 -8.28 -37.65 -1.82
C THR A 8 -7.16 -36.84 -2.49
N ALA A 9 -6.80 -37.10 -3.75
CA ALA A 9 -5.69 -36.41 -4.43
C ALA A 9 -6.09 -35.07 -5.08
N THR A 10 -7.39 -34.81 -5.27
CA THR A 10 -7.87 -33.57 -5.90
C THR A 10 -8.09 -32.42 -4.91
N ALA A 11 -8.26 -32.71 -3.62
CA ALA A 11 -8.50 -31.69 -2.60
C ALA A 11 -7.23 -30.89 -2.23
N THR A 12 -6.05 -31.49 -2.31
CA THR A 12 -4.77 -30.82 -1.98
C THR A 12 -4.29 -29.89 -3.09
N ALA A 13 -4.61 -30.17 -4.36
CA ALA A 13 -4.25 -29.32 -5.49
C ALA A 13 -5.03 -27.99 -5.52
N LEU A 14 -6.30 -27.97 -5.12
CA LEU A 14 -7.09 -26.74 -5.04
C LEU A 14 -6.63 -25.79 -3.92
N LEU A 15 -6.09 -26.31 -2.81
CA LEU A 15 -5.57 -25.51 -1.70
C LEU A 15 -4.21 -24.86 -2.03
N LEU A 16 -3.41 -25.45 -2.93
CA LEU A 16 -2.12 -24.88 -3.37
C LEU A 16 -2.31 -23.73 -4.39
N LEU A 17 -3.38 -23.76 -5.19
CA LEU A 17 -3.67 -22.69 -6.16
C LEU A 17 -4.21 -21.40 -5.52
N THR A 18 -4.87 -21.49 -4.36
CA THR A 18 -5.39 -20.30 -3.64
C THR A 18 -4.32 -19.55 -2.84
N THR A 19 -3.16 -20.16 -2.59
CA THR A 19 -2.07 -19.58 -1.78
C THR A 19 -0.93 -18.98 -2.59
N ALA A 20 -0.73 -19.42 -3.84
CA ALA A 20 0.30 -18.93 -4.74
C ALA A 20 0.30 -17.40 -4.99
N PRO A 21 -0.85 -16.72 -5.26
CA PRO A 21 -0.83 -15.28 -5.51
C PRO A 21 -0.53 -14.46 -4.25
N ALA A 22 -0.92 -14.96 -3.07
CA ALA A 22 -0.63 -14.30 -1.79
C ALA A 22 0.87 -14.34 -1.45
N GLN A 23 1.55 -15.45 -1.75
CA GLN A 23 2.99 -15.60 -1.54
C GLN A 23 3.81 -14.83 -2.58
N ALA A 24 3.39 -14.83 -3.85
CA ALA A 24 4.08 -14.12 -4.92
C ALA A 24 4.13 -12.59 -4.69
N ASN A 25 3.06 -12.01 -4.15
CA ASN A 25 3.04 -10.58 -3.81
C ASN A 25 3.85 -10.25 -2.54
N GLN A 26 4.01 -11.19 -1.62
CA GLN A 26 4.77 -10.97 -0.39
C GLN A 26 6.26 -10.68 -0.68
N ALA A 27 6.88 -11.40 -1.62
CA ALA A 27 8.26 -11.15 -2.04
C ALA A 27 8.42 -9.76 -2.67
N LYS A 28 7.44 -9.35 -3.48
CA LYS A 28 7.42 -8.02 -4.13
C LYS A 28 7.24 -6.89 -3.11
N PHE A 29 6.35 -7.05 -2.13
CA PHE A 29 6.22 -6.08 -1.02
C PHE A 29 7.51 -5.96 -0.20
N LYS A 30 8.19 -7.08 0.09
CA LYS A 30 9.51 -7.04 0.75
C LYS A 30 10.58 -6.33 -0.09
N LYS A 31 10.50 -6.39 -1.42
CA LYS A 31 11.39 -5.63 -2.31
C LYS A 31 11.13 -4.12 -2.16
N ILE A 32 9.86 -3.69 -2.23
CA ILE A 32 9.48 -2.28 -2.03
C ILE A 32 10.01 -1.75 -0.69
N GLU A 33 9.87 -2.51 0.39
CA GLU A 33 10.37 -2.10 1.71
C GLU A 33 11.90 -1.93 1.75
N ARG A 34 12.64 -2.76 1.01
CA ARG A 34 14.11 -2.62 0.91
C ARG A 34 14.49 -1.38 0.10
N GLU A 35 13.82 -1.14 -1.02
CA GLU A 35 14.05 0.02 -1.88
C GLU A 35 13.70 1.32 -1.15
N LEU A 36 12.56 1.35 -0.44
CA LEU A 36 12.20 2.47 0.42
C LEU A 36 13.26 2.72 1.49
N LYS A 37 13.70 1.67 2.20
CA LYS A 37 14.74 1.82 3.24
C LYS A 37 16.04 2.37 2.66
N GLN A 38 16.43 1.96 1.46
CA GLN A 38 17.61 2.48 0.78
C GLN A 38 17.40 3.95 0.40
N CYS A 39 16.29 4.28 -0.27
CA CYS A 39 15.94 5.65 -0.64
C CYS A 39 15.90 6.58 0.57
N SER A 40 15.32 6.16 1.68
CA SER A 40 15.26 6.95 2.92
C SER A 40 16.62 7.15 3.57
N LYS A 41 17.56 6.19 3.43
CA LYS A 41 18.95 6.38 3.89
C LYS A 41 19.69 7.39 3.04
N ASP A 42 19.47 7.34 1.72
CA ASP A 42 20.13 8.23 0.76
C ASP A 42 19.53 9.65 0.83
N ALA A 43 18.26 9.77 1.23
CA ALA A 43 17.55 11.04 1.40
C ALA A 43 17.69 11.67 2.80
N ARG A 44 18.56 11.15 3.68
CA ARG A 44 18.62 11.56 5.09
C ARG A 44 18.94 13.06 5.21
N GLY A 45 17.98 13.84 5.73
CA GLY A 45 18.09 15.30 5.87
C GLY A 45 17.63 16.12 4.67
N SER A 46 17.03 15.48 3.65
CA SER A 46 16.61 16.14 2.42
C SER A 46 15.11 15.99 2.13
N TYR A 47 14.56 16.95 1.38
CA TYR A 47 13.20 16.98 0.86
C TYR A 47 12.83 15.73 0.02
N VAL A 48 13.82 14.96 -0.41
CA VAL A 48 13.65 13.74 -1.22
C VAL A 48 12.96 12.61 -0.45
N TYR A 49 12.98 12.62 0.89
CA TYR A 49 12.34 11.57 1.69
C TYR A 49 10.84 11.40 1.38
N GLY A 50 10.11 12.50 1.22
CA GLY A 50 8.69 12.46 0.84
C GLY A 50 8.47 11.76 -0.51
N SER A 51 9.37 11.99 -1.47
CA SER A 51 9.32 11.35 -2.79
C SER A 51 9.56 9.84 -2.71
N CYS A 52 10.47 9.38 -1.83
CA CYS A 52 10.69 7.96 -1.58
C CYS A 52 9.41 7.28 -1.08
N VAL A 53 8.70 7.92 -0.15
CA VAL A 53 7.48 7.37 0.45
C VAL A 53 6.34 7.32 -0.57
N ILE A 54 6.15 8.38 -1.36
CA ILE A 54 5.13 8.43 -2.43
C ILE A 54 5.40 7.32 -3.46
N GLY A 55 6.65 7.18 -3.92
CA GLY A 55 7.03 6.11 -4.85
C GLY A 55 6.73 4.72 -4.31
N ALA A 56 7.01 4.47 -3.03
CA ALA A 56 6.68 3.20 -2.39
C ALA A 56 5.16 2.94 -2.36
N VAL A 57 4.33 3.95 -2.07
CA VAL A 57 2.85 3.82 -2.11
C VAL A 57 2.39 3.42 -3.51
N ASP A 58 2.93 4.04 -4.55
CA ASP A 58 2.59 3.71 -5.94
C ASP A 58 2.99 2.28 -6.31
N ASP A 59 4.16 1.82 -5.88
CA ASP A 59 4.58 0.44 -6.11
C ASP A 59 3.71 -0.58 -5.37
N TYR A 60 3.26 -0.24 -4.16
CA TYR A 60 2.24 -1.03 -3.46
C TYR A 60 0.93 -1.08 -4.27
N ARG A 61 0.47 0.06 -4.78
CA ARG A 61 -0.78 0.17 -5.56
C ARG A 61 -0.75 -0.67 -6.84
N LYS A 62 0.39 -0.73 -7.54
CA LYS A 62 0.58 -1.55 -8.75
C LYS A 62 0.39 -3.05 -8.49
N LEU A 63 0.71 -3.53 -7.30
CA LEU A 63 0.58 -4.94 -6.90
C LEU A 63 -0.79 -5.31 -6.32
N MET A 64 -1.64 -4.31 -6.06
CA MET A 64 -2.98 -4.51 -5.51
C MET A 64 -4.01 -4.80 -6.59
N ASN A 65 -4.99 -5.66 -6.27
CA ASN A 65 -6.19 -5.85 -7.09
C ASN A 65 -7.15 -4.66 -6.96
N ALA A 66 -8.21 -4.62 -7.78
CA ALA A 66 -9.15 -3.49 -7.81
C ALA A 66 -9.79 -3.16 -6.44
N SER A 67 -10.19 -4.19 -5.68
CA SER A 67 -10.77 -4.01 -4.34
C SER A 67 -9.78 -3.35 -3.37
N LYS A 68 -8.53 -3.85 -3.32
CA LYS A 68 -7.48 -3.26 -2.48
C LYS A 68 -7.10 -1.85 -2.92
N ARG A 69 -7.05 -1.58 -4.24
CA ARG A 69 -6.81 -0.23 -4.78
C ARG A 69 -7.90 0.76 -4.37
N SER A 70 -9.17 0.35 -4.37
CA SER A 70 -10.28 1.19 -3.90
C SER A 70 -10.13 1.55 -2.41
N LYS A 71 -9.80 0.57 -1.56
CA LYS A 71 -9.51 0.82 -0.14
C LYS A 71 -8.31 1.76 0.05
N LEU A 72 -7.27 1.61 -0.77
CA LEU A 72 -6.10 2.47 -0.71
C LEU A 72 -6.46 3.91 -1.10
N LYS A 73 -7.26 4.13 -2.16
CA LYS A 73 -7.75 5.46 -2.55
C LYS A 73 -8.55 6.14 -1.44
N GLN A 74 -9.40 5.39 -0.72
CA GLN A 74 -10.13 5.93 0.44
C GLN A 74 -9.16 6.33 1.58
N ALA A 75 -8.13 5.53 1.84
CA ALA A 75 -7.12 5.86 2.82
C ALA A 75 -6.29 7.08 2.41
N GLU A 76 -5.98 7.25 1.12
CA GLU A 76 -5.27 8.42 0.58
C GLU A 76 -6.01 9.72 0.84
N ARG A 77 -7.33 9.73 0.57
CA ARG A 77 -8.22 10.85 0.91
C ARG A 77 -8.19 11.16 2.40
N ALA A 78 -8.38 10.13 3.23
CA ALA A 78 -8.40 10.29 4.68
C ALA A 78 -7.08 10.84 5.24
N CYS A 79 -5.95 10.38 4.70
CA CYS A 79 -4.62 10.87 5.07
C CYS A 79 -4.40 12.32 4.67
N ALA A 80 -4.84 12.72 3.47
CA ALA A 80 -4.73 14.11 3.02
C ALA A 80 -5.60 15.06 3.86
N ILE A 81 -6.84 14.68 4.15
CA ILE A 81 -7.74 15.45 5.04
C ILE A 81 -7.15 15.55 6.45
N LYS A 82 -6.55 14.47 6.96
CA LYS A 82 -5.88 14.49 8.26
C LYS A 82 -4.72 15.49 8.27
N ALA A 83 -3.84 15.43 7.27
CA ALA A 83 -2.72 16.36 7.15
C ALA A 83 -3.19 17.82 7.01
N ALA A 84 -4.24 18.06 6.21
CA ALA A 84 -4.85 19.38 6.09
C ALA A 84 -5.35 19.91 7.44
N ARG A 85 -6.02 19.08 8.24
CA ARG A 85 -6.47 19.47 9.60
C ARG A 85 -5.32 19.77 10.54
N GLU A 86 -4.22 19.01 10.46
CA GLU A 86 -2.99 19.31 11.22
C GLU A 86 -2.38 20.66 10.80
N GLU A 87 -2.60 21.09 9.56
CA GLU A 87 -2.27 22.42 9.04
C GLU A 87 -3.36 23.48 9.26
N SER A 88 -4.40 23.18 10.04
CA SER A 88 -5.57 24.05 10.28
C SER A 88 -6.43 24.37 9.05
N ASN A 89 -6.32 23.57 7.99
CA ASN A 89 -7.16 23.65 6.78
C ASN A 89 -8.39 22.73 6.94
N PHE A 90 -9.43 23.22 7.61
CA PHE A 90 -10.61 22.43 7.97
C PHE A 90 -11.58 22.16 6.81
N ASP A 91 -11.66 23.06 5.84
CA ASP A 91 -12.52 22.96 4.64
C ASP A 91 -11.81 22.28 3.45
N TYR A 92 -10.74 21.55 3.72
CA TYR A 92 -9.94 20.92 2.68
C TYR A 92 -10.72 19.81 1.96
N ASP A 93 -10.88 19.99 0.65
CA ASP A 93 -11.39 18.98 -0.28
C ASP A 93 -10.25 18.34 -1.07
N HIS A 94 -9.99 17.07 -0.81
CA HIS A 94 -8.93 16.33 -1.50
C HIS A 94 -9.18 16.21 -3.02
N ASP A 95 -10.44 16.08 -3.45
CA ASP A 95 -10.75 15.89 -4.87
C ASP A 95 -10.55 17.20 -5.67
N THR A 96 -10.64 18.35 -4.99
CA THR A 96 -10.43 19.68 -5.57
C THR A 96 -8.96 20.13 -5.49
N TYR A 97 -8.31 19.95 -4.34
CA TYR A 97 -6.99 20.55 -4.06
C TYR A 97 -5.81 19.58 -4.19
N GLY A 98 -6.05 18.26 -4.05
CA GLY A 98 -5.00 17.26 -4.09
C GLY A 98 -3.90 17.47 -3.03
N LEU A 99 -2.82 16.66 -3.09
CA LEU A 99 -1.72 16.77 -2.13
C LEU A 99 -0.84 18.02 -2.35
N GLU A 100 -0.89 18.63 -3.53
CA GLU A 100 0.01 19.73 -3.91
C GLU A 100 -0.28 21.03 -3.16
N SER A 101 -1.51 21.19 -2.65
CA SER A 101 -1.90 22.36 -1.86
C SER A 101 -1.44 22.30 -0.39
N LEU A 102 -0.90 21.17 0.07
CA LEU A 102 -0.39 21.02 1.43
C LEU A 102 1.05 21.55 1.52
N SER A 103 1.46 21.97 2.72
CA SER A 103 2.87 22.27 2.94
C SER A 103 3.74 21.03 2.70
N ASN A 104 5.05 21.21 2.52
CA ASN A 104 5.96 20.08 2.40
C ASN A 104 5.87 19.11 3.59
N ALA A 105 5.64 19.63 4.81
CA ALA A 105 5.46 18.81 6.00
C ALA A 105 4.15 18.01 5.93
N GLY A 106 3.04 18.64 5.54
CA GLY A 106 1.74 17.98 5.36
C GLY A 106 1.76 16.93 4.25
N ARG A 107 2.46 17.19 3.14
CA ARG A 107 2.67 16.22 2.05
C ARG A 107 3.42 14.99 2.55
N ILE A 108 4.49 15.18 3.30
CA ILE A 108 5.27 14.08 3.89
C ILE A 108 4.39 13.29 4.88
N GLY A 109 3.70 13.97 5.80
CA GLY A 109 2.81 13.33 6.78
C GLY A 109 1.67 12.53 6.12
N ALA A 110 1.06 13.09 5.08
CA ALA A 110 0.05 12.40 4.28
C ALA A 110 0.62 11.16 3.59
N ALA A 111 1.80 11.26 2.95
CA ALA A 111 2.45 10.15 2.29
C ALA A 111 2.84 9.02 3.27
N GLU A 112 3.33 9.34 4.47
CA GLU A 112 3.63 8.35 5.50
C GLU A 112 2.36 7.63 6.00
N CYS A 113 1.29 8.38 6.19
CA CYS A 113 -0.03 7.84 6.52
C CYS A 113 -0.51 6.87 5.42
N GLN A 114 -0.37 7.26 4.15
CA GLN A 114 -0.72 6.44 3.00
C GLN A 114 0.10 5.16 2.94
N LEU A 115 1.41 5.24 3.15
CA LEU A 115 2.29 4.07 3.18
C LEU A 115 1.89 3.10 4.30
N LYS A 116 1.54 3.61 5.49
CA LYS A 116 1.02 2.78 6.59
C LYS A 116 -0.29 2.10 6.20
N ALA A 117 -1.17 2.77 5.47
CA ALA A 117 -2.40 2.17 4.95
C ALA A 117 -2.10 1.10 3.89
N ALA A 118 -1.22 1.38 2.94
CA ALA A 118 -0.81 0.45 1.88
C ALA A 118 -0.26 -0.85 2.47
N ARG A 119 0.65 -0.76 3.45
CA ARG A 119 1.19 -1.91 4.20
C ARG A 119 0.11 -2.75 4.88
N ARG A 120 -0.92 -2.12 5.46
CA ARG A 120 -2.04 -2.83 6.10
C ARG A 120 -2.92 -3.54 5.06
N ILE A 121 -3.29 -2.84 3.99
CA ILE A 121 -4.16 -3.37 2.93
C ILE A 121 -3.49 -4.52 2.19
N ALA A 122 -2.18 -4.44 1.95
CA ALA A 122 -1.39 -5.49 1.31
C ALA A 122 -1.47 -6.83 2.05
N LYS A 123 -1.61 -6.80 3.38
CA LYS A 123 -1.71 -7.98 4.26
C LYS A 123 -3.12 -8.56 4.38
N GLN A 124 -4.15 -7.84 3.93
CA GLN A 124 -5.54 -8.34 3.93
C GLN A 124 -5.67 -9.47 2.91
N ARG A 125 -6.44 -10.51 3.20
CA ARG A 125 -6.75 -11.58 2.24
C ARG A 125 -7.71 -11.04 1.18
#